data_AF-A0A401IEH9-F1
#
_entry.id   AF-A0A401IEH9-F1
#
_cell.length_a   1.000
_cell.length_b   1.000
_cell.length_c   1.000
_cell.angle_alpha   90.00
_cell.angle_beta   90.00
_cell.angle_gamma   90.00
#
_symmetry.space_group_name_H-M   'P 1'
#
loop_
_entity.id
_entity.type
_entity.pdbx_description
1 polymer ?
#
loop_
_entity_poly.entity_id
_entity_poly.type
_entity_poly.pdbx_seq_one_letter_code
_entity_poly.pdbx_strand_id
1 'polypeptide(L)' 'MTQITETLKLELSQLSVQDRAEIAQFLIQSLDENIDENLKQAWDNELNQRLAEIGEGNVRGELAEQVFLELRDRY' A
#
# COMPACT_ATOMS: atom_id res chain seq x y z
N MET A 1 -12.81 2.68 -18.88
CA MET A 1 -13.63 2.05 -17.82
C MET A 1 -14.79 1.35 -18.49
N THR A 2 -15.19 0.17 -18.02
CA THR A 2 -16.40 -0.47 -18.56
C THR A 2 -17.63 0.17 -17.93
N GLN A 3 -18.79 0.07 -18.59
CA GLN A 3 -20.06 0.53 -18.04
C GLN A 3 -20.34 -0.09 -16.66
N ILE A 4 -19.93 -1.35 -16.47
CA ILE A 4 -20.03 -2.06 -15.19
C ILE A 4 -19.21 -1.36 -14.10
N THR A 5 -17.98 -0.93 -14.40
CA THR A 5 -17.13 -0.24 -13.41
C THR A 5 -17.74 1.09 -12.98
N GLU A 6 -18.39 1.83 -13.88
CA GLU A 6 -19.03 3.11 -13.56
C GLU A 6 -20.26 2.93 -12.69
N THR A 7 -21.11 1.95 -13.01
CA THR A 7 -22.27 1.60 -12.18
C THR A 7 -21.85 1.18 -10.77
N LEU A 8 -20.84 0.30 -10.65
CA LEU A 8 -20.35 -0.15 -9.35
C LEU A 8 -19.77 1.00 -8.52
N LYS A 9 -19.06 1.95 -9.13
CA LYS A 9 -18.57 3.14 -8.41
C LYS A 9 -19.70 3.96 -7.80
N LEU A 10 -20.78 4.17 -8.56
CA LEU A 10 -21.94 4.91 -8.08
C LEU A 10 -22.61 4.17 -6.92
N GLU A 11 -22.88 2.88 -7.06
CA GLU A 11 -23.52 2.07 -6.02
C GLU A 11 -22.68 1.98 -4.74
N LEU A 12 -21.38 1.69 -4.88
CA LEU A 12 -20.46 1.60 -3.74
C LEU A 12 -20.30 2.93 -3.02
N SER A 13 -20.38 4.06 -3.72
CA SER A 13 -20.29 5.39 -3.09
C SER A 13 -21.42 5.67 -2.11
N GLN A 14 -22.59 5.03 -2.29
CA GLN A 14 -23.77 5.21 -1.42
C GLN A 14 -23.70 4.39 -0.13
N LEU A 15 -22.77 3.43 -0.03
CA LEU A 15 -22.59 2.61 1.15
C LEU A 15 -21.98 3.40 2.32
N SER A 16 -22.13 2.85 3.53
CA SER A 16 -21.48 3.39 4.71
C SER A 16 -19.95 3.35 4.57
N VAL A 17 -19.25 4.20 5.32
CA VAL A 17 -17.77 4.21 5.32
C VAL A 17 -17.21 2.82 5.70
N GLN A 18 -17.88 2.13 6.62
CA GLN A 18 -17.44 0.82 7.11
C GLN A 18 -17.56 -0.25 6.02
N ASP A 19 -18.70 -0.32 5.33
CA ASP A 19 -18.90 -1.30 4.24
C ASP A 19 -17.95 -1.00 3.07
N ARG A 20 -17.72 0.27 2.75
CA ARG A 20 -16.73 0.65 1.72
C ARG A 20 -15.32 0.24 2.11
N ALA A 21 -14.95 0.33 3.40
CA ALA A 21 -13.64 -0.09 3.87
C ALA A 21 -13.46 -1.61 3.75
N GLU A 22 -14.48 -2.40 4.09
CA GLU A 22 -14.47 -3.84 3.94
C GLU A 22 -14.33 -4.26 2.46
N ILE A 23 -15.10 -3.63 1.57
CA ILE A 23 -15.02 -3.91 0.13
C ILE A 23 -13.66 -3.48 -0.43
N ALA A 24 -13.12 -2.33 -0.01
CA ALA A 24 -11.79 -1.90 -0.42
C ALA A 24 -10.71 -2.90 0.00
N GLN A 25 -10.77 -3.42 1.23
CA GLN A 25 -9.86 -4.46 1.70
C GLN A 25 -9.93 -5.71 0.82
N PHE A 26 -11.14 -6.22 0.58
CA PHE A 26 -11.35 -7.40 -0.27
C PHE A 26 -10.79 -7.19 -1.68
N LEU A 27 -11.08 -6.04 -2.31
CA LEU A 27 -10.60 -5.74 -3.65
C LEU A 27 -9.08 -5.61 -3.69
N ILE A 28 -8.46 -4.96 -2.70
CA ILE A 28 -6.99 -4.86 -2.61
C ILE A 28 -6.37 -6.26 -2.50
N GLN A 29 -6.90 -7.11 -1.63
CA GLN A 29 -6.43 -8.50 -1.47
C GLN A 29 -6.59 -9.33 -2.75
N SER A 30 -7.63 -9.07 -3.54
CA SER A 30 -7.82 -9.77 -4.83
C SER A 30 -6.79 -9.37 -5.90
N LEU A 31 -6.04 -8.27 -5.70
CA LEU A 31 -4.98 -7.87 -6.63
C LEU A 31 -3.68 -8.66 -6.39
N ASP A 32 -3.53 -9.32 -5.24
CA ASP A 32 -2.33 -10.07 -4.83
C ASP A 32 -2.25 -11.49 -5.45
N GLU A 33 -2.97 -11.76 -6.54
CA GLU A 33 -3.06 -13.10 -7.15
C GLU A 33 -1.72 -13.64 -7.74
N ASN A 34 -0.67 -12.82 -7.85
CA ASN A 34 0.64 -13.23 -8.37
C ASN A 34 1.79 -12.75 -7.48
N ILE A 35 1.76 -13.09 -6.19
CA ILE A 35 2.97 -12.96 -5.36
C ILE A 35 3.98 -14.00 -5.85
N ASP A 36 4.99 -13.55 -6.59
CA ASP A 36 6.20 -14.35 -6.86
C ASP A 36 6.70 -14.90 -5.52
N GLU A 37 6.87 -16.22 -5.43
CA GLU A 37 7.33 -16.90 -4.21
C GLU A 37 8.65 -16.30 -3.69
N ASN A 38 9.46 -15.73 -4.58
CA ASN A 38 10.72 -15.07 -4.24
C ASN A 38 10.54 -13.60 -3.84
N LEU A 39 9.39 -12.97 -4.10
CA LEU A 39 9.14 -11.57 -3.77
C LEU A 39 9.31 -11.33 -2.28
N LYS A 40 8.70 -12.19 -1.44
CA LYS A 40 8.83 -12.08 0.02
C LYS A 40 10.29 -12.14 0.45
N GLN A 41 11.05 -13.09 -0.09
CA GLN A 41 12.46 -13.26 0.25
C GLN A 41 13.32 -12.08 -0.22
N ALA A 42 13.05 -11.53 -1.40
CA ALA A 42 13.72 -10.34 -1.91
C ALA A 42 13.45 -9.11 -1.02
N TRP A 43 12.21 -8.93 -0.56
CA TRP A 43 11.85 -7.88 0.40
C TRP A 43 12.53 -8.07 1.76
N ASP A 44 12.55 -9.29 2.29
CA ASP A 44 13.22 -9.58 3.57
C ASP A 44 14.73 -9.29 3.46
N ASN A 45 15.37 -9.64 2.35
CA ASN A 45 16.78 -9.34 2.09
C ASN A 45 17.05 -7.83 2.05
N GLU A 46 16.24 -7.08 1.29
CA GLU A 46 16.34 -5.62 1.18
C GLU A 46 16.14 -4.94 2.53
N LEU A 47 15.14 -5.36 3.31
CA LEU A 47 14.89 -4.81 4.64
C LEU A 47 16.07 -5.04 5.59
N ASN A 48 16.62 -6.25 5.60
CA ASN A 48 17.79 -6.57 6.41
C ASN A 48 19.02 -5.74 5.99
N GLN A 49 19.25 -5.57 4.69
CA GLN A 49 20.33 -4.72 4.18
C GLN A 49 20.16 -3.28 4.63
N ARG A 50 18.96 -2.69 4.47
CA ARG A 50 18.71 -1.29 4.87
C ARG A 50 18.84 -1.07 6.36
N LEU A 51 18.39 -2.03 7.17
CA LEU A 51 18.56 -1.95 8.62
C LEU A 51 20.05 -1.97 9.02
N ALA A 52 20.87 -2.79 8.35
CA ALA A 52 22.32 -2.80 8.56
C ALA A 52 22.95 -1.45 8.14
N GLU A 53 22.60 -0.92 6.96
CA GLU A 53 23.12 0.38 6.50
C GLU A 53 22.76 1.55 7.44
N ILE A 54 21.57 1.53 8.03
CA ILE A 54 21.15 2.50 9.06
C ILE A 54 21.97 2.29 10.34
N GLY A 55 22.13 1.04 10.79
CA GLY A 55 22.89 0.71 12.00
C GLY A 55 24.38 1.05 11.89
N GLU A 56 24.96 0.91 10.71
CA GLU A 56 26.34 1.30 10.39
C GLU A 56 26.51 2.81 10.20
N GLY A 57 25.42 3.57 10.07
CA GLY A 57 25.43 5.01 9.82
C GLY A 57 25.76 5.39 8.37
N ASN A 58 25.73 4.42 7.45
CA ASN A 58 25.94 4.65 6.02
C ASN A 58 24.74 5.37 5.37
N VAL A 59 23.56 5.25 5.98
CA VAL A 59 22.32 5.87 5.50
C VAL A 59 21.63 6.60 6.65
N ARG A 60 21.07 7.78 6.35
CA ARG A 60 20.25 8.56 7.29
C ARG A 60 18.78 8.37 6.95
N GLY A 61 18.00 7.87 7.90
CA GLY A 61 16.54 7.79 7.76
C GLY A 61 15.87 9.16 7.84
N GLU A 62 14.66 9.23 7.29
CA GLU A 62 13.75 10.37 7.42
C GLU A 62 12.70 10.09 8.50
N LEU A 63 12.18 11.15 9.13
CA LEU A 63 11.11 11.01 10.11
C LEU A 63 9.82 10.58 9.40
N ALA A 64 9.25 9.47 9.83
CA ALA A 64 8.01 8.93 9.24
C ALA A 64 6.88 9.97 9.23
N GLU A 65 6.77 10.77 10.28
CA GLU A 65 5.79 11.87 10.37
C GLU A 65 5.95 12.89 9.24
N GLN A 66 7.19 13.29 8.92
CA GLN A 66 7.47 14.20 7.82
C GLN A 66 7.09 13.57 6.48
N VAL A 67 7.49 12.32 6.25
CA VAL A 67 7.15 11.56 5.03
C VAL A 67 5.63 11.48 4.85
N PHE A 68 4.88 11.16 5.91
CA PHE A 68 3.42 11.07 5.84
C PHE A 68 2.74 12.41 5.62
N LEU A 69 3.27 13.50 6.18
CA LEU A 69 2.76 14.85 5.92
C LEU A 69 2.95 15.24 4.44
N GLU A 70 4.16 15.07 3.92
CA GLU A 70 4.48 15.39 2.52
C GLU A 70 3.65 14.57 1.51
N LEU A 71 3.34 13.30 1.83
CA LEU A 71 2.49 12.47 0.99
C LEU A 71 1.03 12.93 0.96
N ARG A 72 0.48 13.36 2.10
CA ARG A 72 -0.90 13.88 2.19
C ARG A 72 -1.06 15.22 1.49
N ASP A 73 -0.03 16.06 1.48
CA ASP A 73 -0.07 17.33 0.76
C ASP A 73 0.00 17.13 -0.76
N ARG A 74 0.56 16.00 -1.23
CA ARG A 74 0.76 15.70 -2.65
C ARG A 74 -0.42 15.01 -3.32
N TYR A 75 -1.22 14.24 -2.58
CA TYR A 75 -2.30 13.39 -3.10
C TYR A 75 -3.58 13.58 -2.30
#